data_AF-A0A950MNN4-F1
#
_entry.id   AF-A0A950MNN4-F1
#
_cell.length_a   1.000
_cell.length_b   1.000
_cell.length_c   1.000
_cell.angle_alpha   90.00
_cell.angle_beta   90.00
_cell.angle_gamma   90.00
#
_symmetry.space_group_name_H-M   'P 1'
#
loop_
_entity.id
_entity.type
_entity.pdbx_description
1 polymer ?
#
loop_
_entity_poly.entity_id
_entity_poly.type
_entity_poly.pdbx_seq_one_letter_code
_entity_poly.pdbx_strand_id
1 'polypeptide(L)'
;MTRVDVLHKKWLKDAEYRREYDALEEEFALASAVVKARSRAGLSQAELARRMKTTQSTVARLESGRGRPSTRTLDRFAKATGHRLKISFEPIAKRR
;
A
#
# COMPACT_ATOMS: atom_id res chain seq x y z
N MET A 1 3.14 -23.83 11.16
CA MET A 1 3.58 -22.87 10.13
C MET A 1 4.02 -21.59 10.82
N THR A 2 5.29 -21.20 10.67
CA THR A 2 5.77 -19.92 11.20
C THR A 2 5.09 -18.79 10.44
N ARG A 3 4.42 -17.91 11.17
CA ARG A 3 3.67 -16.78 10.62
C ARG A 3 4.66 -15.77 10.01
N VAL A 4 4.44 -15.34 8.77
CA VAL A 4 5.35 -14.44 8.05
C VAL A 4 5.58 -13.13 8.83
N ASP A 5 4.54 -12.65 9.53
CA ASP A 5 4.61 -11.48 10.42
C ASP A 5 5.58 -11.66 11.60
N VAL A 6 5.71 -12.89 12.11
CA VAL A 6 6.64 -13.22 13.21
C VAL A 6 8.09 -13.22 12.72
N LEU A 7 8.34 -13.78 11.53
CA LEU A 7 9.67 -13.79 10.91
C LEU A 7 10.11 -12.36 10.53
N HIS A 8 9.19 -11.58 9.96
CA HIS A 8 9.44 -10.20 9.59
C HIS A 8 9.83 -9.34 10.80
N LYS A 9 9.12 -9.44 11.93
CA LYS A 9 9.48 -8.75 13.18
C LYS A 9 10.86 -9.14 13.71
N LYS A 10 11.28 -10.39 13.52
CA LYS A 10 12.60 -10.87 13.95
C LYS A 10 13.71 -10.30 13.08
N TRP A 11 13.52 -10.30 11.75
CA TRP A 11 14.52 -9.81 10.81
C TRP A 11 14.63 -8.28 10.79
N LEU A 12 13.57 -7.54 11.14
CA LEU A 12 13.65 -6.08 11.32
C LEU A 12 14.66 -5.63 12.39
N LYS A 13 15.12 -6.53 13.28
CA LYS A 13 16.17 -6.24 14.26
C LYS A 13 17.58 -6.27 13.67
N ASP A 14 17.74 -6.88 12.51
CA ASP A 14 18.99 -6.91 11.76
C ASP A 14 19.14 -5.62 10.94
N ALA A 15 20.29 -4.96 11.06
CA ALA A 15 20.52 -3.66 10.44
C ALA A 15 20.62 -3.72 8.90
N GLU A 16 21.07 -4.83 8.35
CA GLU A 16 21.18 -5.04 6.91
C GLU A 16 19.78 -5.31 6.33
N TYR A 17 19.03 -6.23 6.94
CA TYR A 17 17.63 -6.47 6.56
C TYR A 17 16.79 -5.20 6.68
N ARG A 18 16.97 -4.42 7.76
CA ARG A 18 16.23 -3.17 7.97
C ARG A 18 16.48 -2.16 6.85
N ARG A 19 17.74 -1.97 6.44
CA ARG A 19 18.10 -1.05 5.35
C ARG A 19 17.49 -1.47 4.02
N GLU A 20 17.63 -2.73 3.65
CA GLU A 20 17.06 -3.24 2.40
C GLU A 20 15.53 -3.21 2.43
N TYR A 21 14.93 -3.52 3.58
CA TYR A 21 13.49 -3.43 3.77
C TYR A 21 12.98 -1.99 3.67
N ASP A 22 13.63 -1.03 4.32
CA ASP A 22 13.24 0.39 4.26
C ASP A 22 13.39 0.94 2.83
N ALA A 23 14.42 0.51 2.08
CA ALA A 23 14.58 0.87 0.66
C ALA A 23 13.46 0.30 -0.22
N LEU A 24 13.03 -0.93 0.03
CA LEU A 24 11.87 -1.55 -0.62
C LEU A 24 10.54 -0.92 -0.16
N GLU A 25 10.47 -0.42 1.08
CA GLU A 25 9.27 0.20 1.62
C GLU A 25 8.89 1.46 0.83
N GLU A 26 9.85 2.27 0.37
CA GLU A 26 9.57 3.40 -0.53
C GLU A 26 8.86 2.96 -1.82
N GLU A 27 9.32 1.85 -2.43
CA GLU A 27 8.73 1.32 -3.67
C GLU A 27 7.30 0.81 -3.45
N PHE A 28 7.01 0.23 -2.28
CA PHE A 28 5.71 -0.35 -1.95
C PHE A 28 4.84 0.50 -1.01
N ALA A 29 5.26 1.71 -0.65
CA ALA A 29 4.58 2.56 0.33
C ALA A 29 3.10 2.78 -0.05
N LEU A 30 2.86 3.09 -1.33
CA LEU A 30 1.51 3.30 -1.85
C LEU A 30 0.67 2.02 -1.81
N ALA A 31 1.23 0.90 -2.28
CA ALA A 31 0.55 -0.39 -2.30
C ALA A 31 0.16 -0.84 -0.88
N SER A 32 1.09 -0.71 0.06
CA SER A 32 0.88 -0.98 1.49
C SER A 32 -0.23 -0.09 2.07
N ALA A 33 -0.23 1.20 1.76
CA ALA A 33 -1.27 2.13 2.21
C ALA A 33 -2.66 1.75 1.67
N VAL A 34 -2.77 1.38 0.39
CA VAL A 34 -4.01 0.91 -0.25
C VAL A 34 -4.51 -0.36 0.42
N VAL A 35 -3.67 -1.39 0.59
CA VAL A 35 -4.06 -2.67 1.22
C VAL A 35 -4.55 -2.45 2.65
N LYS A 36 -3.84 -1.60 3.42
CA LYS A 36 -4.22 -1.25 4.80
C LYS A 36 -5.56 -0.53 4.83
N ALA A 37 -5.79 0.47 3.97
CA ALA A 37 -7.04 1.20 3.92
C ALA A 37 -8.24 0.30 3.54
N ARG A 38 -8.07 -0.59 2.54
CA ARG A 38 -9.11 -1.57 2.19
C ARG A 38 -9.43 -2.49 3.37
N SER A 39 -8.39 -3.01 4.03
CA SER A 39 -8.55 -3.94 5.15
C SER A 39 -9.25 -3.28 6.34
N ARG A 40 -8.91 -2.01 6.65
CA ARG A 40 -9.60 -1.21 7.68
C ARG A 40 -11.06 -0.94 7.34
N ALA A 41 -11.38 -0.81 6.05
CA ALA A 41 -12.76 -0.66 5.59
C ALA A 41 -13.54 -1.99 5.57
N GLY A 42 -12.91 -3.12 5.90
CA GLY A 42 -13.56 -4.44 5.94
C GLY A 42 -14.02 -4.96 4.56
N LEU A 43 -13.38 -4.51 3.47
CA LEU A 43 -13.80 -4.84 2.11
C LEU A 43 -12.92 -5.94 1.50
N SER A 44 -13.50 -6.89 0.76
CA SER A 44 -12.71 -7.68 -0.19
C SER A 44 -12.27 -6.83 -1.38
N GLN A 45 -11.33 -7.34 -2.19
CA GLN A 45 -10.95 -6.70 -3.45
C GLN A 45 -12.16 -6.58 -4.42
N ALA A 46 -13.07 -7.55 -4.40
CA ALA A 46 -14.27 -7.56 -5.24
C ALA A 46 -15.32 -6.55 -4.74
N GLU A 47 -15.54 -6.42 -3.42
CA GLU A 47 -16.38 -5.34 -2.87
C GLU A 47 -15.83 -3.96 -3.26
N LEU A 48 -14.52 -3.75 -3.08
CA LEU A 48 -13.90 -2.47 -3.39
C LEU A 48 -14.02 -2.15 -4.89
N ALA A 49 -13.79 -3.12 -5.76
CA ALA A 49 -13.94 -2.96 -7.21
C ALA A 49 -15.36 -2.49 -7.59
N ARG A 50 -16.39 -3.10 -7.00
CA ARG A 50 -17.79 -2.69 -7.18
C ARG A 50 -18.02 -1.24 -6.73
N ARG A 51 -17.53 -0.85 -5.55
CA ARG A 51 -17.66 0.53 -5.04
C ARG A 51 -16.92 1.56 -5.91
N MET A 52 -15.75 1.19 -6.43
CA MET A 52 -14.94 2.04 -7.30
C MET A 52 -15.43 2.07 -8.76
N LYS A 53 -16.44 1.25 -9.12
CA LYS A 53 -16.91 1.04 -10.50
C LYS A 53 -15.75 0.62 -11.41
N THR A 54 -15.01 -0.40 -11.01
CA THR A 54 -13.86 -0.96 -11.74
C THR A 54 -13.82 -2.49 -11.59
N THR A 55 -12.78 -3.13 -12.11
CA THR A 55 -12.60 -4.58 -12.05
C THR A 55 -11.78 -5.00 -10.82
N GLN A 56 -12.00 -6.23 -10.34
CA GLN A 56 -11.16 -6.82 -9.30
C GLN A 56 -9.69 -6.87 -9.72
N SER A 57 -9.40 -7.15 -11.00
CA SER A 57 -8.03 -7.13 -11.54
C SER A 57 -7.37 -5.75 -11.46
N THR A 58 -8.14 -4.67 -11.59
CA THR A 58 -7.63 -3.29 -11.41
C THR A 58 -7.29 -3.02 -9.95
N VAL A 59 -8.13 -3.49 -9.02
CA VAL A 59 -7.83 -3.40 -7.57
C VAL A 59 -6.62 -4.23 -7.19
N ALA A 60 -6.51 -5.47 -7.69
CA ALA A 60 -5.35 -6.32 -7.45
C ALA A 60 -4.06 -5.70 -8.00
N ARG A 61 -4.12 -5.09 -9.18
CA ARG A 61 -3.00 -4.32 -9.76
C ARG A 61 -2.59 -3.17 -8.83
N LEU A 62 -3.56 -2.38 -8.37
CA LEU A 62 -3.33 -1.28 -7.42
C LEU A 62 -2.67 -1.76 -6.11
N GLU A 63 -3.13 -2.89 -5.57
CA GLU A 63 -2.60 -3.47 -4.32
C GLU A 63 -1.24 -4.14 -4.48
N SER A 64 -0.90 -4.60 -5.68
CA SER A 64 0.40 -5.22 -5.96
C SER A 64 1.54 -4.22 -6.15
N GLY A 65 1.25 -2.92 -6.17
CA GLY A 65 2.22 -1.88 -6.55
C GLY A 65 2.59 -1.88 -8.03
N ARG A 66 2.01 -2.78 -8.84
CA ARG A 66 2.26 -2.83 -10.28
C ARG A 66 1.53 -1.69 -10.98
N GLY A 67 2.29 -0.67 -11.37
CA GLY A 67 1.81 0.48 -12.11
C GLY A 67 1.49 1.68 -11.23
N ARG A 68 1.38 2.85 -11.87
CA ARG A 68 1.21 4.13 -11.19
C ARG A 68 -0.25 4.60 -11.31
N PRO A 69 -1.05 4.56 -10.24
CA PRO A 69 -2.42 5.07 -10.30
C PRO A 69 -2.42 6.58 -10.46
N SER A 70 -3.38 7.11 -11.21
CA SER A 70 -3.62 8.55 -11.24
C SER A 70 -4.20 9.04 -9.93
N THR A 71 -4.04 10.34 -9.64
CA THR A 71 -4.65 11.01 -8.49
C THR A 71 -6.17 10.83 -8.46
N ARG A 72 -6.83 10.83 -9.64
CA ARG A 72 -8.27 10.53 -9.78
C ARG A 72 -8.63 9.10 -9.33
N THR A 73 -7.75 8.12 -9.56
CA THR A 73 -7.95 6.76 -9.06
C THR A 73 -7.81 6.70 -7.54
N LEU A 74 -6.83 7.42 -6.98
CA LEU A 74 -6.63 7.52 -5.53
C LEU A 74 -7.82 8.21 -4.83
N ASP A 75 -8.39 9.25 -5.43
CA ASP A 75 -9.59 9.92 -4.90
C ASP A 75 -10.82 8.98 -4.88
N ARG A 76 -11.05 8.24 -5.97
CA ARG A 76 -12.13 7.24 -6.04
C ARG A 76 -11.92 6.12 -5.01
N PHE A 77 -10.68 5.67 -4.84
CA PHE A 77 -10.32 4.67 -3.84
C PHE A 77 -10.63 5.17 -2.42
N ALA A 78 -10.21 6.40 -2.10
CA ALA A 78 -10.45 7.01 -0.79
C ALA A 78 -11.96 7.09 -0.49
N LYS A 79 -12.77 7.56 -1.44
CA LYS A 79 -14.24 7.60 -1.33
C LYS A 79 -14.84 6.19 -1.12
N ALA A 80 -14.40 5.21 -1.90
CA ALA A 80 -14.92 3.84 -1.81
C ALA A 80 -14.60 3.14 -0.48
N THR A 81 -13.49 3.52 0.15
CA THR A 81 -13.04 2.99 1.45
C THR A 81 -13.45 3.87 2.64
N GLY A 82 -14.13 5.00 2.42
CA GLY A 82 -14.52 5.93 3.49
C GLY A 82 -13.34 6.71 4.10
N HIS A 83 -12.25 6.88 3.36
CA HIS A 83 -11.06 7.61 3.79
C HIS A 83 -10.97 8.98 3.11
N ARG A 84 -10.14 9.87 3.68
CA ARG A 84 -9.72 11.13 3.05
C ARG A 84 -8.34 10.96 2.41
N LEU A 85 -8.19 11.35 1.15
CA LEU A 85 -6.88 11.41 0.49
C LEU A 85 -6.13 12.66 0.99
N LYS A 86 -4.93 12.47 1.55
CA LYS A 86 -3.98 13.52 1.90
C LYS A 86 -2.65 13.20 1.24
N ILE A 87 -2.10 14.14 0.48
CA ILE A 87 -0.79 14.02 -0.20
C ILE A 87 0.12 15.09 0.41
N SER A 88 1.32 14.70 0.85
CA SER A 88 2.40 15.59 1.29
C SER A 88 3.65 15.34 0.46
N PHE A 89 4.53 16.35 0.41
CA PHE A 89 5.87 16.23 -0.13
C PHE A 89 6.86 16.21 1.03
N GLU A 90 7.74 15.22 1.05
CA GLU A 90 8.80 15.09 2.05
C GLU A 90 10.14 15.48 1.42
N PRO A 91 11.08 16.06 2.19
CA PRO A 91 12.42 16.37 1.70
C PRO A 91 13.16 15.07 1.34
N ILE A 92 13.79 15.05 0.17
CA ILE A 92 14.67 13.94 -0.22
C ILE A 92 15.91 13.99 0.68
N ALA A 93 16.15 12.93 1.46
CA ALA A 93 17.36 12.82 2.26
C ALA A 93 18.58 12.88 1.33
N LYS A 94 19.41 13.92 1.46
CA LYS A 94 20.69 14.00 0.73
C LYS A 94 21.55 12.82 1.16
N ARG A 95 21.72 11.83 0.28
CA ARG A 95 22.86 10.90 0.35
C ARG A 95 24.12 11.75 0.21
N ARG A 96 24.84 11.95 1.33
CA ARG A 96 26.21 12.44 1.34
C ARG A 96 27.15 11.34 0.89
#